data_AF-A0A165NE01-F1
#
_entry.id   AF-A0A165NE01-F1
#
_cell.length_a   1.000
_cell.length_b   1.000
_cell.length_c   1.000
_cell.angle_alpha   90.00
_cell.angle_beta   90.00
_cell.angle_gamma   90.00
#
_symmetry.space_group_name_H-M   'P 1'
#
loop_
_entity.id
_entity.type
_entity.pdbx_description
1 polymer ?
#
loop_
_entity_poly.entity_id
_entity_poly.type
_entity_poly.pdbx_seq_one_letter_code
_entity_poly.pdbx_strand_id
1 'polypeptide(L)'
;MPWPKWIVKRFVTIPGGLNNATQESLLYGPYNTVLQHLFPPNEDFMFVPRYLRPAYGQSIDFTTVFIVESTNTQTPIFYLVTQPPDHINAPSKREQADTQMRDRVRELIAKLRIPKLYGVNALGVQLAFYNYDAATQVLDPPAIPATPFA
;
A
#
# COMPACT_ATOMS: atom_id res chain seq x y z
N MET A 1 7.74 -19.81 -2.03
CA MET A 1 8.62 -19.86 -3.22
C MET A 1 9.51 -18.63 -3.24
N PRO A 2 10.77 -18.70 -3.70
CA PRO A 2 11.59 -17.51 -3.87
C PRO A 2 11.06 -16.65 -5.02
N TRP A 3 11.15 -15.32 -4.86
CA TRP A 3 10.77 -14.37 -5.91
C TRP A 3 11.59 -14.59 -7.20
N PRO A 4 11.01 -14.40 -8.39
CA PRO A 4 11.77 -14.42 -9.64
C PRO A 4 12.97 -13.45 -9.59
N LYS A 5 14.13 -13.90 -10.10
CA LYS A 5 15.38 -13.11 -10.06
C LYS A 5 15.24 -11.72 -10.67
N TRP A 6 14.40 -11.58 -11.69
CA TRP A 6 14.16 -10.30 -12.35
C TRP A 6 13.37 -9.31 -11.48
N ILE A 7 12.50 -9.79 -10.58
CA ILE A 7 11.81 -8.97 -9.57
C ILE A 7 12.82 -8.50 -8.52
N VAL A 8 13.60 -9.43 -7.97
CA VAL A 8 14.66 -9.11 -6.99
C VAL A 8 15.62 -8.08 -7.56
N LYS A 9 15.99 -8.21 -8.85
CA LYS A 9 16.84 -7.26 -9.56
C LYS A 9 16.30 -5.82 -9.52
N ARG A 10 14.97 -5.61 -9.62
CA ARG A 10 14.38 -4.27 -9.58
C ARG A 10 14.58 -3.57 -8.24
N PHE A 11 14.49 -4.32 -7.15
CA PHE A 11 14.67 -3.79 -5.80
C PHE A 11 16.14 -3.46 -5.51
N VAL A 12 17.08 -4.34 -5.89
CA VAL A 12 18.52 -4.07 -5.65
C VAL A 12 19.08 -2.92 -6.49
N THR A 13 18.39 -2.51 -7.56
CA THR A 13 18.78 -1.36 -8.40
C THR A 13 18.27 -0.01 -7.90
N ILE A 14 17.52 0.02 -6.78
CA ILE A 14 17.04 1.28 -6.19
C ILE A 14 18.24 2.14 -5.75
N PRO A 15 18.33 3.42 -6.15
CA PRO A 15 19.33 4.35 -5.62
C PRO A 15 19.26 4.42 -4.08
N GLY A 16 20.39 4.24 -3.40
CA GLY A 16 20.45 4.11 -1.93
C GLY A 16 20.23 2.69 -1.41
N GLY A 17 19.90 1.73 -2.28
CA GLY A 17 19.62 0.35 -1.93
C GLY A 17 18.27 0.16 -1.23
N LEU A 18 18.03 -1.05 -0.72
CA LEU A 18 16.73 -1.45 -0.14
C LEU A 18 16.34 -0.64 1.11
N ASN A 19 17.34 -0.18 1.86
CA ASN A 19 17.15 0.37 3.20
C ASN A 19 17.30 1.90 3.27
N ASN A 20 17.85 2.54 2.23
CA ASN A 20 18.15 3.99 2.25
C ASN A 20 17.52 4.74 1.07
N ALA A 21 16.44 4.20 0.49
CA ALA A 21 15.67 4.93 -0.49
C ALA A 21 15.04 6.17 0.17
N THR A 22 15.51 7.37 -0.19
CA THR A 22 15.08 8.63 0.45
C THR A 22 13.76 9.17 -0.10
N GLN A 23 13.29 8.64 -1.22
CA GLN A 23 12.11 9.10 -1.94
C GLN A 23 11.19 7.93 -2.23
N GLU A 24 9.90 8.09 -1.93
CA GLU A 24 8.86 7.08 -2.15
C GLU A 24 8.79 6.66 -3.63
N SER A 25 9.01 7.61 -4.55
CA SER A 25 8.90 7.38 -6.00
C SER A 25 9.88 6.34 -6.55
N LEU A 26 11.01 6.10 -5.85
CA LEU A 26 11.95 5.05 -6.20
C LEU A 26 11.37 3.63 -6.02
N LEU A 27 10.33 3.49 -5.19
CA LEU A 27 9.66 2.23 -4.89
C LEU A 27 8.55 1.90 -5.92
N TYR A 28 8.07 2.88 -6.70
CA TYR A 28 6.94 2.70 -7.61
C TYR A 28 7.22 1.67 -8.70
N GLY A 29 8.37 1.75 -9.37
CA GLY A 29 8.76 0.79 -10.40
C GLY A 29 8.86 -0.65 -9.87
N PRO A 30 9.63 -0.90 -8.79
CA PRO A 30 9.73 -2.22 -8.16
C PRO A 30 8.38 -2.78 -7.69
N TYR A 31 7.53 -2.00 -7.04
CA TYR A 31 6.22 -2.49 -6.59
C TYR A 31 5.22 -2.67 -7.74
N ASN A 32 5.22 -1.80 -8.74
CA ASN A 32 4.44 -2.01 -9.96
C ASN A 32 4.84 -3.33 -10.65
N THR A 33 6.13 -3.65 -10.67
CA THR A 33 6.66 -4.93 -11.19
C THR A 33 6.10 -6.13 -10.41
N VAL A 34 6.05 -6.04 -9.08
CA VAL A 34 5.48 -7.11 -8.22
C VAL A 34 3.98 -7.25 -8.48
N LEU A 35 3.23 -6.15 -8.54
CA LEU A 35 1.79 -6.19 -8.71
C LEU A 35 1.40 -6.74 -10.08
N GLN A 36 2.11 -6.37 -11.16
CA GLN A 36 1.89 -6.95 -12.48
C GLN A 36 2.24 -8.45 -12.55
N HIS A 37 3.12 -8.93 -11.68
CA HIS A 37 3.43 -10.36 -11.58
C HIS A 37 2.36 -11.13 -10.80
N LEU A 38 1.84 -10.54 -9.71
CA LEU A 38 0.82 -11.16 -8.85
C LEU A 38 -0.60 -11.06 -9.43
N PHE A 39 -0.86 -10.02 -10.22
CA PHE A 39 -2.12 -9.75 -10.89
C PHE A 39 -1.85 -9.53 -12.38
N PRO A 40 -1.62 -10.62 -13.13
CA PRO A 40 -1.33 -10.53 -14.55
C PRO A 40 -2.49 -9.85 -15.32
N PRO A 41 -2.21 -8.99 -16.30
CA PRO A 41 -3.25 -8.26 -17.04
C PRO A 41 -4.10 -9.16 -17.97
N ASN A 42 -3.67 -10.40 -18.19
CA ASN A 42 -4.43 -11.43 -18.91
C ASN A 42 -5.35 -12.23 -17.98
N GLU A 43 -5.29 -11.97 -16.67
CA GLU A 43 -6.28 -12.39 -15.70
C GLU A 43 -7.16 -11.17 -15.42
N ASP A 44 -8.43 -11.37 -15.03
CA ASP A 44 -9.49 -10.35 -14.93
C ASP A 44 -9.27 -9.30 -13.81
N PHE A 45 -8.11 -8.64 -13.86
CA PHE A 45 -7.61 -7.65 -12.94
C PHE A 45 -7.18 -6.40 -13.70
N MET A 46 -7.52 -5.26 -13.13
CA MET A 46 -7.12 -3.95 -13.62
C MET A 46 -6.30 -3.24 -12.55
N PHE A 47 -5.19 -2.66 -12.99
CA PHE A 47 -4.30 -1.89 -12.16
C PHE A 47 -4.59 -0.39 -12.28
N VAL A 48 -4.88 0.26 -11.15
CA VAL A 48 -5.27 1.67 -11.10
C VAL A 48 -4.34 2.44 -10.16
N PRO A 49 -3.26 3.07 -10.67
CA PRO A 49 -2.45 3.96 -9.86
C PRO A 49 -3.23 5.25 -9.57
N ARG A 50 -3.26 5.67 -8.30
CA ARG A 50 -3.87 6.92 -7.86
C ARG A 50 -2.86 7.79 -7.14
N TYR A 51 -2.67 8.98 -7.66
CA TYR A 51 -1.88 10.03 -7.02
C TYR A 51 -2.81 10.88 -6.17
N LEU A 52 -2.62 10.84 -4.86
CA LEU A 52 -3.50 11.54 -3.94
C LEU A 52 -2.83 12.82 -3.48
N ARG A 53 -3.57 13.92 -3.65
CA ARG A 53 -3.18 15.21 -3.12
C ARG A 53 -3.53 15.24 -1.63
N PRO A 54 -2.62 15.71 -0.75
CA PRO A 54 -2.99 15.99 0.62
C PRO A 54 -4.14 17.00 0.65
N ALA A 55 -5.01 16.89 1.67
CA ALA A 55 -6.06 17.87 1.90
C ALA A 55 -5.44 19.28 2.11
N TYR A 56 -6.19 20.32 1.71
CA TYR A 56 -5.76 21.72 1.84
C TYR A 56 -5.21 22.00 3.26
N GLY A 57 -3.97 22.48 3.37
CA GLY A 57 -3.33 22.84 4.64
C GLY A 57 -2.41 21.79 5.28
N GLN A 58 -2.26 20.60 4.68
CA GLN A 58 -1.23 19.63 5.06
C GLN A 58 0.02 19.77 4.17
N SER A 59 1.21 19.47 4.70
CA SER A 59 2.46 19.52 3.93
C SER A 59 2.37 18.63 2.68
N ILE A 60 3.06 19.04 1.61
CA ILE A 60 3.04 18.39 0.30
C ILE A 60 3.72 17.01 0.37
N ASP A 61 3.01 16.00 0.87
CA ASP A 61 3.37 14.59 0.73
C ASP A 61 2.33 13.96 -0.20
N PHE A 62 2.71 13.72 -1.45
CA PHE A 62 1.87 13.00 -2.41
C PHE A 62 2.05 11.51 -2.16
N THR A 63 1.02 10.83 -1.65
CA THR A 63 1.06 9.38 -1.51
C THR A 63 0.53 8.72 -2.77
N THR A 64 1.30 7.79 -3.33
CA THR A 64 0.83 6.95 -4.43
C THR A 64 0.16 5.70 -3.87
N VAL A 65 -1.08 5.47 -4.28
CA VAL A 65 -1.83 4.26 -3.94
C VAL A 65 -2.04 3.45 -5.19
N PHE A 66 -1.64 2.19 -5.16
CA PHE A 66 -1.93 1.24 -6.22
C PHE A 66 -3.18 0.45 -5.83
N ILE A 67 -4.21 0.49 -6.65
CA ILE A 67 -5.43 -0.28 -6.44
C ILE A 67 -5.51 -1.35 -7.52
N VAL A 68 -5.82 -2.58 -7.11
CA VAL A 68 -6.17 -3.67 -8.02
C VAL A 68 -7.66 -3.89 -7.93
N GLU A 69 -8.34 -3.78 -9.07
CA GLU A 69 -9.77 -4.02 -9.20
C GLU A 69 -10.00 -5.30 -10.01
N SER A 70 -10.97 -6.12 -9.61
CA SER A 70 -11.43 -7.22 -10.46
C SER A 70 -12.32 -6.65 -11.57
N THR A 71 -12.02 -6.96 -12.83
CA THR A 71 -12.81 -6.50 -13.99
C THR A 71 -14.18 -7.20 -14.04
N ASN A 72 -14.24 -8.48 -13.65
CA ASN A 72 -15.48 -9.27 -13.61
C ASN A 72 -16.51 -8.71 -12.63
N THR A 73 -16.07 -8.29 -11.45
CA THR A 73 -16.97 -7.82 -10.38
C THR A 73 -16.99 -6.30 -10.24
N GLN A 74 -16.06 -5.59 -10.90
CA GLN A 74 -15.86 -4.14 -10.80
C GLN A 74 -15.71 -3.68 -9.34
N THR A 75 -14.86 -4.37 -8.59
CA THR A 75 -14.65 -4.13 -7.15
C THR A 75 -13.17 -4.15 -6.79
N PRO A 76 -12.70 -3.31 -5.85
CA PRO A 76 -11.33 -3.38 -5.37
C PRO A 76 -11.10 -4.70 -4.62
N ILE A 77 -10.02 -5.40 -4.97
CA ILE A 77 -9.61 -6.65 -4.32
C ILE A 77 -8.37 -6.45 -3.45
N PHE A 78 -7.53 -5.49 -3.82
CA PHE A 78 -6.24 -5.26 -3.20
C PHE A 78 -5.83 -3.79 -3.34
N TYR A 79 -5.12 -3.26 -2.36
CA TYR A 79 -4.46 -1.96 -2.47
C TYR A 79 -3.07 -1.96 -1.81
N LEU A 80 -2.14 -1.20 -2.37
CA LEU A 80 -0.79 -1.01 -1.87
C LEU A 80 -0.51 0.48 -1.70
N VAL A 81 -0.03 0.84 -0.52
CA VAL A 81 0.57 2.14 -0.24
C VAL A 81 2.08 1.94 -0.06
N THR A 82 2.88 2.79 -0.68
CA THR A 82 4.34 2.79 -0.52
C THR A 82 4.77 3.97 0.34
N GLN A 83 5.80 3.77 1.15
CA GLN A 83 6.42 4.78 1.99
C GLN A 83 7.94 4.57 2.05
N PRO A 84 8.73 5.63 2.29
CA PRO A 84 10.16 5.51 2.50
C PRO A 84 10.53 4.54 3.65
N PRO A 85 11.69 3.85 3.60
CA PRO A 85 12.08 2.87 4.61
C PRO A 85 12.31 3.45 6.01
N ASP A 86 12.75 4.70 6.11
CA ASP A 86 13.07 5.39 7.37
C ASP A 86 11.84 5.63 8.25
N HIS A 87 10.64 5.70 7.66
CA HIS A 87 9.36 5.79 8.38
C HIS A 87 9.17 4.68 9.41
N ILE A 88 9.79 3.51 9.22
CA ILE A 88 9.68 2.41 10.18
C ILE A 88 10.26 2.76 11.56
N ASN A 89 11.28 3.61 11.60
CA ASN A 89 11.97 3.99 12.83
C ASN A 89 11.31 5.19 13.53
N ALA A 90 10.32 5.82 12.89
CA ALA A 90 9.61 6.98 13.41
C ALA A 90 8.19 6.57 13.87
N PRO A 91 7.90 6.48 15.19
CA PRO A 91 6.58 6.10 15.70
C PRO A 91 5.44 6.93 15.13
N SER A 92 5.62 8.25 15.03
CA SER A 92 4.62 9.16 14.44
C SER A 92 4.35 8.88 12.96
N LYS A 93 5.38 8.51 12.19
CA LYS A 93 5.21 8.14 10.77
C LYS A 93 4.51 6.80 10.62
N ARG A 94 4.77 5.83 11.49
CA ARG A 94 4.03 4.56 11.52
C ARG A 94 2.55 4.76 11.86
N GLU A 95 2.24 5.61 12.84
CA GLU A 95 0.86 5.98 13.19
C GLU A 95 0.14 6.67 12.02
N GLN A 96 0.81 7.62 11.35
CA GLN A 96 0.29 8.27 10.15
C GLN A 96 0.04 7.26 9.02
N ALA A 97 0.96 6.32 8.82
CA ALA A 97 0.81 5.27 7.81
C ALA A 97 -0.38 4.35 8.10
N ASP A 98 -0.57 3.95 9.36
CA ASP A 98 -1.73 3.16 9.78
C ASP A 98 -3.04 3.93 9.55
N THR A 99 -3.06 5.21 9.92
CA THR A 99 -4.21 6.09 9.67
C THR A 99 -4.55 6.17 8.18
N GLN A 100 -3.53 6.40 7.34
CA GLN A 100 -3.70 6.43 5.88
C GLN A 100 -4.27 5.11 5.35
N MET A 101 -3.75 3.96 5.79
CA MET A 101 -4.26 2.65 5.38
C MET A 101 -5.73 2.46 5.75
N ARG A 102 -6.13 2.88 6.95
CA ARG A 102 -7.52 2.79 7.42
C ARG A 102 -8.46 3.73 6.68
N ASP A 103 -8.01 4.95 6.36
CA ASP A 103 -8.76 5.89 5.53
C ASP A 103 -9.01 5.31 4.14
N ARG A 104 -8.02 4.61 3.55
CA ARG A 104 -8.22 3.92 2.26
C ARG A 104 -9.26 2.83 2.34
N VAL A 105 -9.29 2.04 3.41
CA VAL A 105 -10.36 1.04 3.60
C VAL A 105 -11.71 1.72 3.63
N ARG A 106 -11.89 2.80 4.41
CA ARG A 106 -13.16 3.56 4.48
C ARG A 106 -13.63 4.06 3.11
N GLU A 107 -12.71 4.51 2.25
CA GLU A 107 -13.04 4.95 0.90
C GLU A 107 -13.41 3.78 -0.04
N LEU A 108 -12.71 2.65 0.08
CA LEU A 108 -12.86 1.51 -0.82
C LEU A 108 -14.06 0.61 -0.48
N ILE A 109 -14.44 0.52 0.80
CA ILE A 109 -15.53 -0.37 1.24
C ILE A 109 -16.88 -0.01 0.63
N ALA A 110 -17.10 1.26 0.29
CA ALA A 110 -18.32 1.73 -0.37
C ALA A 110 -18.50 1.10 -1.78
N LYS A 111 -17.43 0.56 -2.37
CA LYS A 111 -17.42 -0.09 -3.69
C LYS A 111 -17.23 -1.61 -3.59
N LEU A 112 -17.16 -2.16 -2.38
CA LEU A 112 -16.82 -3.55 -2.15
C LEU A 112 -18.05 -4.44 -2.43
N ARG A 113 -17.87 -5.42 -3.33
CA ARG A 113 -18.89 -6.41 -3.71
C ARG A 113 -18.48 -7.84 -3.31
N ILE A 114 -17.40 -7.94 -2.56
CA ILE A 114 -16.78 -9.19 -2.09
C ILE A 114 -16.60 -9.11 -0.57
N PRO A 115 -16.48 -10.25 0.13
CA PRO A 115 -16.43 -10.23 1.59
C PRO A 115 -15.11 -9.70 2.16
N LYS A 116 -14.04 -9.61 1.35
CA LYS A 116 -12.71 -9.26 1.84
C LYS A 116 -12.01 -8.23 0.97
N LEU A 117 -11.29 -7.32 1.61
CA LEU A 117 -10.38 -6.39 0.96
C LEU A 117 -8.99 -6.53 1.60
N TYR A 118 -7.98 -6.73 0.76
CA TYR A 118 -6.60 -6.87 1.18
C TYR A 118 -5.83 -5.57 0.97
N GLY A 119 -5.01 -5.19 1.95
CA GLY A 119 -4.18 -4.01 1.89
C GLY A 119 -2.74 -4.32 2.25
N VAL A 120 -1.79 -3.61 1.66
CA VAL A 120 -0.39 -3.65 2.09
C VAL A 120 0.13 -2.23 2.24
N ASN A 121 0.79 -1.98 3.36
CA ASN A 121 1.65 -0.82 3.52
C ASN A 121 3.10 -1.27 3.39
N ALA A 122 3.80 -0.74 2.39
CA ALA A 122 5.19 -1.02 2.11
C ALA A 122 6.09 0.11 2.61
N LEU A 123 6.75 -0.13 3.74
CA LEU A 123 7.79 0.74 4.30
C LEU A 123 9.14 0.28 3.72
N GLY A 124 9.52 0.85 2.58
CA GLY A 124 10.63 0.31 1.79
C GLY A 124 10.32 -1.10 1.31
N VAL A 125 11.03 -2.11 1.82
CA VAL A 125 10.78 -3.55 1.56
C VAL A 125 10.07 -4.27 2.71
N GLN A 126 9.81 -3.57 3.82
CA GLN A 126 9.09 -4.14 4.95
C GLN A 126 7.58 -3.94 4.75
N LEU A 127 6.81 -5.00 4.95
CA LEU A 127 5.39 -5.02 4.62
C LEU A 127 4.55 -5.16 5.89
N ALA A 128 3.52 -4.33 6.01
CA ALA A 128 2.41 -4.53 6.93
C ALA A 128 1.16 -4.90 6.12
N PHE A 129 0.52 -6.00 6.48
CA PHE A 129 -0.66 -6.53 5.80
C PHE A 129 -1.91 -6.10 6.54
N TYR A 130 -2.92 -5.68 5.77
CA TYR A 130 -4.22 -5.26 6.25
C TYR A 130 -5.29 -6.16 5.65
N ASN A 131 -6.21 -6.64 6.49
CA ASN A 131 -7.31 -7.51 6.09
C ASN A 131 -8.62 -6.93 6.60
N TYR A 132 -9.44 -6.42 5.68
CA TYR A 132 -10.81 -6.04 5.99
C TYR A 132 -11.76 -7.19 5.69
N ASP A 133 -12.68 -7.45 6.63
CA ASP A 133 -13.76 -8.41 6.48
C ASP A 133 -15.12 -7.69 6.55
N ALA A 134 -15.91 -7.80 5.49
CA ALA A 134 -17.18 -7.08 5.35
C ALA A 134 -18.30 -7.63 6.24
N ALA A 135 -18.23 -8.91 6.62
CA ALA A 135 -19.24 -9.54 7.47
C ALA A 135 -19.10 -9.08 8.92
N THR A 136 -17.87 -8.93 9.40
CA THR A 136 -17.56 -8.47 10.76
C THR A 136 -17.32 -6.96 10.84
N GLN A 137 -17.08 -6.30 9.69
CA GLN A 137 -16.64 -4.92 9.57
C GLN A 137 -15.34 -4.62 10.32
N VAL A 138 -14.52 -5.64 10.53
CA VAL A 138 -13.23 -5.54 11.24
C VAL A 138 -12.11 -5.38 10.22
N LEU A 139 -11.16 -4.51 10.56
CA LEU A 139 -9.89 -4.35 9.87
C LEU A 139 -8.76 -4.80 10.80
N ASP A 140 -8.05 -5.85 10.41
CA ASP A 140 -6.84 -6.34 11.04
C ASP A 140 -5.61 -5.76 10.31
N PRO A 141 -4.51 -5.37 11.00
CA PRO A 141 -4.34 -5.34 12.46
C PRO A 141 -5.20 -4.27 13.15
N PRO A 142 -5.36 -4.32 14.49
CA PRO A 142 -5.91 -3.22 15.28
C PRO A 142 -5.13 -1.91 15.08
N ALA A 143 -5.77 -0.77 15.33
CA ALA A 143 -5.17 0.55 15.17
C ALA A 143 -3.93 0.73 16.06
N ILE A 144 -2.90 1.36 15.50
CA ILE A 144 -1.76 1.82 16.30
C ILE A 144 -2.28 2.93 17.22
N PRO A 145 -2.13 2.80 18.55
CA PRO A 145 -2.57 3.84 19.47
C PRO A 145 -1.85 5.15 19.19
N ALA A 146 -2.58 6.26 19.25
CA ALA A 146 -1.98 7.57 19.18
C ALA A 146 -0.97 7.72 20.32
N THR A 147 0.24 8.17 20.00
CA THR A 147 1.24 8.45 21.03
C THR A 147 0.69 9.59 21.92
N PRO A 148 0.48 9.38 23.24
CA PRO A 148 0.05 10.49 24.09
C PRO A 148 1.12 11.58 24.06
N PHE A 149 0.71 12.85 23.99
CA PHE A 149 1.63 13.97 24.11
C PHE A 149 2.35 13.86 25.46
N ALA A 150 3.68 13.73 25.42
CA ALA A 150 4.56 13.83 26.59
C ALA A 150 4.84 15.31 26.89
#